data_AF-A0A7J5C369-F1
#
_entry.id   AF-A0A7J5C369-F1
#
_cell.length_a   1.000
_cell.length_b   1.000
_cell.length_c   1.000
_cell.angle_alpha   90.00
_cell.angle_beta   90.00
_cell.angle_gamma   90.00
#
_symmetry.space_group_name_H-M   'P 1'
#
loop_
_entity.id
_entity.type
_entity.pdbx_description
1 polymer ?
#
loop_
_entity_poly.entity_id
_entity_poly.type
_entity_poly.pdbx_seq_one_letter_code
_entity_poly.pdbx_strand_id
1 'polypeptide(L)' 'ALIAEAAAHGDRRFAHAYPAVDHPASNAVCRKAGFTLLGETEFEYPPGHLMRSNDWRVELTG' A
#
# COMPACT_ATOMS: atom_id res chain seq x y z
N ALA A 1 -10.58 9.65 4.29
CA ALA A 1 -11.76 9.33 3.47
C ALA A 1 -11.66 7.89 2.99
N LEU A 2 -10.83 7.57 1.99
CA LEU A 2 -10.76 6.22 1.38
C LEU A 2 -10.65 5.02 2.35
N ILE A 3 -9.72 5.04 3.31
CA ILE A 3 -9.51 3.91 4.25
C ILE A 3 -10.77 3.68 5.11
N ALA A 4 -11.38 4.76 5.59
CA ALA A 4 -12.60 4.68 6.41
C ALA A 4 -13.80 4.20 5.59
N GLU A 5 -13.89 4.60 4.31
CA GLU A 5 -14.91 4.10 3.40
C GLU A 5 -14.72 2.61 3.11
N ALA A 6 -13.50 2.18 2.80
CA ALA A 6 -13.17 0.78 2.58
C ALA A 6 -13.43 -0.09 3.82
N ALA A 7 -13.13 0.43 5.02
CA ALA A 7 -13.48 -0.20 6.29
C ALA A 7 -15.00 -0.35 6.46
N ALA A 8 -15.77 0.71 6.17
CA ALA A 8 -17.22 0.70 6.27
C ALA A 8 -17.91 -0.29 5.31
N HIS A 9 -17.30 -0.59 4.16
CA HIS A 9 -17.79 -1.64 3.26
C HIS A 9 -17.67 -3.05 3.85
N GLY A 10 -16.72 -3.29 4.75
CA GLY A 10 -16.60 -4.53 5.53
C GLY A 10 -16.29 -5.81 4.72
N ASP A 11 -16.01 -5.69 3.42
CA ASP A 11 -15.76 -6.82 2.52
C ASP A 11 -14.28 -7.20 2.40
N ARG A 12 -13.38 -6.33 2.89
CA ARG A 12 -11.92 -6.52 2.86
C ARG A 12 -11.34 -6.30 4.24
N ARG A 13 -10.42 -7.19 4.63
CA ARG A 13 -9.69 -7.08 5.89
C ARG A 13 -8.52 -6.10 5.82
N PHE A 14 -7.88 -5.98 4.66
CA PHE A 14 -6.67 -5.19 4.49
C PHE A 14 -6.73 -4.35 3.23
N ALA A 15 -6.13 -3.15 3.28
CA ALA A 15 -5.76 -2.37 2.12
C ALA A 15 -4.24 -2.40 1.94
N HIS A 16 -3.81 -2.55 0.69
CA HIS A 16 -2.39 -2.54 0.32
C HIS A 16 -2.08 -1.35 -0.58
N ALA A 17 -0.88 -0.79 -0.44
CA ALA A 17 -0.33 0.23 -1.31
C ALA A 17 1.10 -0.16 -1.70
N TYR A 18 1.42 0.03 -2.98
CA TYR A 18 2.69 -0.41 -3.58
C TYR A 18 3.48 0.73 -4.26
N PRO A 19 3.82 1.82 -3.55
CA PRO A 19 4.69 2.86 -4.09
C PRO A 19 6.08 2.30 -4.40
N ALA A 20 6.70 2.79 -5.49
CA ALA A 20 8.08 2.47 -5.82
C ALA A 20 9.03 2.81 -4.66
N VAL A 21 10.08 2.00 -4.48
CA VAL A 21 11.04 2.16 -3.38
C VAL A 21 11.78 3.50 -3.43
N ASP A 22 11.95 4.06 -4.62
CA ASP A 22 12.63 5.31 -4.91
C ASP A 22 11.70 6.54 -4.85
N HIS A 23 10.45 6.36 -4.44
CA HIS A 23 9.46 7.44 -4.33
C HIS A 23 9.20 7.84 -2.86
N PRO A 24 10.09 8.63 -2.21
CA PRO A 24 10.04 8.87 -0.77
C PRO A 24 8.79 9.61 -0.30
N ALA A 25 8.22 10.49 -1.14
CA ALA A 25 6.99 11.21 -0.81
C ALA A 25 5.80 10.27 -0.60
N SER A 26 5.60 9.31 -1.51
CA SER A 26 4.52 8.33 -1.43
C SER A 26 4.70 7.38 -0.24
N ASN A 27 5.93 6.92 0.01
CA ASN A 27 6.25 6.10 1.17
C ASN A 27 6.01 6.85 2.50
N ALA A 28 6.32 8.14 2.57
CA ALA A 28 6.03 8.97 3.74
C ALA A 28 4.52 9.13 3.98
N VAL A 29 3.72 9.22 2.90
CA VAL A 29 2.25 9.26 3.00
C VAL A 29 1.71 7.95 3.56
N CYS A 30 2.15 6.78 3.07
CA CYS A 30 1.74 5.49 3.60
C CYS A 30 2.06 5.37 5.09
N ARG A 31 3.27 5.75 5.50
CA ARG A 31 3.67 5.78 6.91
C ARG A 31 2.78 6.70 7.75
N LYS A 32 2.48 7.91 7.25
CA LYS A 32 1.63 8.88 7.96
C LYS A 32 0.17 8.43 8.06
N ALA A 33 -0.32 7.69 7.06
CA ALA A 33 -1.67 7.15 7.01
C ALA A 33 -1.88 5.90 7.89
N GLY A 34 -0.86 5.44 8.61
CA GLY A 34 -0.95 4.30 9.52
C GLY A 34 -0.73 2.93 8.86
N PHE A 35 -0.20 2.90 7.64
CA PHE A 35 0.20 1.65 7.04
C PHE A 35 1.46 1.09 7.71
N THR A 36 1.51 -0.22 7.80
CA THR A 36 2.69 -0.98 8.22
C THR A 36 3.46 -1.41 6.97
N LEU A 37 4.76 -1.15 6.95
CA LEU A 37 5.65 -1.64 5.89
C LEU A 37 5.90 -3.14 6.11
N LEU A 38 5.47 -3.96 5.15
CA LEU A 38 5.71 -5.41 5.17
C LEU A 38 7.06 -5.77 4.54
N GLY A 39 7.56 -4.94 3.63
CA GLY A 39 8.87 -5.10 3.01
C GLY A 39 8.88 -4.59 1.57
N GLU A 40 9.99 -4.84 0.89
CA GLU A 40 10.12 -4.62 -0.55
C GLU A 40 9.53 -5.81 -1.32
N THR A 41 8.91 -5.53 -2.45
CA THR A 41 8.34 -6.50 -3.38
C THR A 41 8.65 -6.09 -4.82
N GLU A 42 8.66 -7.08 -5.70
CA GLU A 42 8.89 -6.90 -7.12
C GLU A 42 7.67 -7.37 -7.89
N PHE A 43 7.13 -6.50 -8.73
CA PHE A 43 6.05 -6.87 -9.63
C PHE A 43 6.27 -6.29 -11.01
N GLU A 44 5.81 -7.06 -12.00
CA GLU A 44 5.88 -6.66 -13.38
C GLU A 44 4.75 -5.67 -13.69
N TYR A 45 5.10 -4.40 -13.88
CA TYR A 45 4.15 -3.36 -14.29
C TYR A 45 4.86 -2.16 -14.92
N PRO A 46 4.53 -1.79 -16.19
CA PRO A 46 3.77 -2.56 -17.17
C PRO A 46 4.54 -3.83 -17.65
N PRO A 47 3.91 -4.75 -18.41
CA PRO A 47 4.57 -5.96 -18.91
C PRO A 47 5.92 -5.65 -19.57
N GLY A 48 6.96 -6.38 -19.18
CA GLY A 48 8.37 -6.16 -19.55
C GLY A 48 9.15 -5.25 -18.59
N HIS A 49 8.51 -4.68 -17.56
CA HIS A 49 9.17 -3.81 -16.58
C HIS A 49 8.98 -4.36 -15.15
N LEU A 50 10.06 -4.88 -14.56
CA LEU A 50 10.11 -5.24 -13.14
C LEU A 50 10.27 -3.96 -12.31
N MET A 51 9.23 -3.62 -11.54
CA MET A 51 9.27 -2.50 -10.61
C MET A 51 9.47 -3.00 -9.17
N ARG A 52 10.44 -2.40 -8.49
CA ARG A 52 10.64 -2.56 -7.04
C ARG A 52 9.77 -1.56 -6.29
N SER A 53 8.92 -2.08 -5.42
CA SER A 53 8.00 -1.30 -4.61
C SER A 53 7.99 -1.74 -3.16
N ASN A 54 7.58 -0.86 -2.27
CA ASN A 54 7.31 -1.22 -0.89
C ASN A 54 5.88 -1.71 -0.75
N ASP A 55 5.66 -2.85 -0.11
CA ASP A 55 4.34 -3.33 0.29
C ASP A 55 3.94 -2.69 1.63
N TRP A 56 2.99 -1.76 1.55
CA TRP A 56 2.38 -1.13 2.71
C TRP A 56 1.00 -1.71 2.94
N ARG A 57 0.72 -2.16 4.17
CA ARG A 57 -0.58 -2.71 4.57
C ARG A 57 -1.22 -1.95 5.72
N VAL A 58 -2.52 -1.70 5.64
CA VAL A 58 -3.35 -1.21 6.76
C VAL A 58 -4.53 -2.15 6.98
N GLU A 59 -4.89 -2.39 8.24
CA GLU A 59 -6.09 -3.15 8.60
C GLU A 59 -7.33 -2.26 8.43
N LEU A 60 -8.35 -2.80 7.77
CA LEU A 60 -9.62 -2.12 7.51
C LEU A 60 -10.72 -2.56 8.48
N THR A 61 -10.48 -3.59 9.28
CA THR A 61 -11.40 -4.05 10.30
C THR A 61 -11.14 -3.31 11.61
N GLY A 62 -12.06 -2.41 11.97
CA GLY A 62 -12.21 -1.83 13.30
C GLY A 62 -13.60 -2.12 13.82
#